data_AF-A0A3N5HYH9-F1
#
_entry.id   AF-A0A3N5HYH9-F1
#
_cell.length_a   1.000
_cell.length_b   1.000
_cell.length_c   1.000
_cell.angle_alpha   90.00
_cell.angle_beta   90.00
_cell.angle_gamma   90.00
#
_symmetry.space_group_name_H-M   'P 1'
#
loop_
_entity.id
_entity.type
_entity.pdbx_description
1 polymer ?
#
loop_
_entity_poly.entity_id
_entity_poly.type
_entity_poly.pdbx_seq_one_letter_code
_entity_poly.pdbx_strand_id
1 'polypeptide(L)' 'MEPMKDASHLYEVERRAEHAARPGFRITELQISPTQKVPWHYHSNVQDTFYVLGGNLRIFLREPKEEVRLCPGETFT' A
#
# COMPACT_ATOMS: atom_id res chain seq x y z
N MET A 1 10.05 5.57 15.36
CA MET A 1 10.13 5.93 13.92
C MET A 1 9.51 7.31 13.79
N GLU A 2 10.13 8.23 13.06
CA GLU A 2 9.50 9.52 12.78
C GLU A 2 8.48 9.37 11.65
N PRO A 3 7.34 10.09 11.69
CA PRO A 3 6.36 10.07 10.62
C PRO A 3 6.96 10.69 9.35
N MET A 4 7.13 9.87 8.31
CA MET A 4 7.57 10.35 7.00
C MET A 4 6.41 10.98 6.23
N LYS A 5 6.63 12.22 5.78
CA LYS A 5 5.64 12.97 5.00
C LYS A 5 5.41 12.40 3.60
N ASP A 6 6.46 11.84 2.99
CA ASP A 6 6.36 11.18 1.69
C ASP A 6 7.35 10.02 1.59
N ALA A 7 6.82 8.80 1.54
CA ALA A 7 7.59 7.57 1.35
C ALA A 7 7.51 7.04 -0.08
N SER A 8 6.89 7.78 -1.00
CA SER A 8 6.63 7.33 -2.36
C SER A 8 7.93 7.05 -3.13
N HIS A 9 9.03 7.72 -2.80
CA HIS A 9 10.36 7.52 -3.40
C HIS A 9 11.19 6.41 -2.71
N LEU A 10 10.72 5.86 -1.59
CA LEU A 10 11.51 4.91 -0.79
C LEU A 10 11.45 3.47 -1.28
N TYR A 11 10.60 3.19 -2.27
CA TYR A 11 10.49 1.86 -2.82
C TYR A 11 10.12 1.93 -4.29
N GLU A 12 10.83 1.13 -5.07
CA GLU A 12 10.52 0.93 -6.47
C GLU A 12 9.25 0.10 -6.59
N VAL A 13 8.38 0.55 -7.48
CA VAL A 13 7.24 -0.21 -8.02
C VAL A 13 7.39 -0.19 -9.53
N GLU A 14 6.96 -1.25 -10.21
CA GLU A 14 7.04 -1.31 -11.67
C GLU A 14 6.26 -0.17 -12.34
N ARG A 15 5.12 0.20 -11.76
CA ARG A 15 4.30 1.32 -12.22
C ARG A 15 3.55 1.95 -11.06
N ARG A 16 3.41 3.27 -11.11
CA ARG A 16 2.53 4.06 -10.25
C ARG A 16 1.68 4.98 -11.09
N ALA A 17 0.37 5.00 -10.86
CA ALA A 17 -0.54 5.95 -11.48
C ALA A 17 -1.48 6.54 -10.42
N GLU A 18 -1.61 7.86 -10.40
CA GLU A 18 -2.64 8.54 -9.61
C GLU A 18 -3.88 8.75 -10.48
N HIS A 19 -5.02 8.28 -10.00
CA HIS A 19 -6.29 8.35 -10.73
C HIS A 19 -7.16 9.52 -10.27
N ALA A 20 -7.06 9.91 -8.99
CA ALA A 20 -7.79 11.03 -8.42
C ALA A 20 -7.13 11.54 -7.14
N ALA A 21 -7.20 12.85 -6.90
CA ALA A 21 -6.78 13.47 -5.65
C ALA A 21 -7.68 14.66 -5.27
N ARG A 22 -7.96 14.78 -3.97
CA ARG A 22 -8.62 15.94 -3.33
C ARG A 22 -8.03 16.15 -1.93
N PRO A 23 -8.32 17.25 -1.22
CA PRO A 23 -7.86 17.43 0.15
C PRO A 23 -8.24 16.23 1.04
N GLY A 24 -7.23 15.58 1.62
CA GLY A 24 -7.39 14.43 2.52
C GLY A 24 -7.66 13.07 1.86
N PHE A 25 -7.66 12.95 0.52
CA PHE A 25 -7.94 11.69 -0.16
C PHE A 25 -7.28 11.59 -1.53
N ARG A 26 -6.72 10.42 -1.84
CA ARG A 26 -6.17 10.11 -3.17
C ARG A 26 -6.37 8.63 -3.51
N ILE A 27 -6.37 8.34 -4.81
CA ILE A 27 -6.38 6.98 -5.35
C ILE A 27 -5.11 6.78 -6.15
N THR A 28 -4.29 5.84 -5.72
CA THR A 28 -3.05 5.46 -6.40
C THR A 28 -3.09 3.98 -6.75
N GLU A 29 -2.87 3.67 -8.02
CA GLU A 29 -2.64 2.31 -8.50
C GLU A 29 -1.14 2.01 -8.49
N LEU A 30 -0.78 0.85 -7.93
CA LEU A 30 0.58 0.34 -7.90
C LEU A 30 0.63 -0.99 -8.64
N GLN A 31 1.59 -1.13 -9.55
CA GLN A 31 2.00 -2.43 -10.08
C GLN A 31 3.31 -2.82 -9.40
N ILE A 32 3.29 -3.95 -8.70
CA ILE A 32 4.40 -4.42 -7.86
C ILE A 32 4.85 -5.77 -8.40
N SER A 33 6.15 -5.92 -8.65
CA SER A 33 6.71 -7.19 -9.10
C SER A 33 6.63 -8.25 -8.00
N PRO A 34 6.65 -9.56 -8.33
CA PRO A 34 6.70 -10.63 -7.33
C PRO A 34 7.92 -10.59 -6.39
N THR A 35 8.98 -9.88 -6.77
CA THR A 35 10.23 -9.76 -6.00
C THR A 35 10.34 -8.44 -5.23
N GLN A 36 9.52 -7.44 -5.57
CA GLN A 36 9.50 -6.14 -4.90
C GLN A 36 8.88 -6.23 -3.51
N LYS A 37 9.45 -5.44 -2.59
CA LYS A 37 8.98 -5.32 -1.21
C LYS A 37 8.94 -3.86 -0.83
N VAL A 38 7.84 -3.44 -0.22
CA VAL A 38 7.72 -2.11 0.38
C VAL A 38 8.35 -2.14 1.78
N PRO A 39 9.27 -1.22 2.12
CA PRO A 39 9.83 -1.12 3.47
C PRO A 39 8.75 -0.93 4.53
N TRP A 40 9.03 -1.41 5.74
CA TRP A 40 8.17 -1.21 6.88
C TRP A 40 7.94 0.27 7.15
N HIS A 41 6.68 0.66 7.26
CA HIS A 41 6.25 1.99 7.67
C HIS A 41 4.90 1.87 8.40
N TYR A 42 4.47 2.98 9.01
CA TYR A 42 3.18 3.07 9.67
C TYR A 42 2.58 4.45 9.41
N HIS A 43 1.27 4.54 9.50
CA HIS A 43 0.53 5.78 9.39
C HIS A 43 -0.09 6.11 10.75
N SER A 44 0.04 7.37 11.18
CA SER A 44 -0.56 7.84 12.44
C SER A 44 -1.83 8.68 12.23
N ASN A 45 -1.97 9.29 11.04
CA ASN A 45 -3.01 10.29 10.75
C ASN A 45 -3.85 9.95 9.52
N VAL A 46 -3.50 8.88 8.81
CA VAL A 46 -4.13 8.44 7.57
C VAL A 46 -4.26 6.93 7.60
N GLN A 47 -5.16 6.42 6.76
CA GLN A 47 -5.40 4.99 6.60
C GLN A 47 -5.42 4.69 5.11
N ASP A 48 -4.77 3.59 4.74
CA ASP A 48 -4.82 3.07 3.38
C ASP A 48 -5.91 2.01 3.29
N THR A 49 -6.50 1.87 2.11
CA THR A 49 -7.35 0.72 1.79
C THR A 49 -6.86 0.12 0.48
N PHE A 50 -6.55 -1.17 0.53
CA PHE A 50 -6.06 -1.91 -0.62
C PHE A 50 -7.23 -2.54 -1.37
N TYR A 51 -7.23 -2.41 -2.69
CA TYR A 51 -8.12 -3.11 -3.61
C TYR A 51 -7.25 -3.83 -4.63
N VAL A 52 -7.30 -5.16 -4.67
CA VAL A 52 -6.48 -5.93 -5.62
C VAL A 52 -7.20 -6.01 -6.96
N LEU A 53 -6.65 -5.35 -7.97
CA LEU A 53 -7.18 -5.39 -9.34
C LEU A 53 -6.75 -6.66 -10.10
N GLY A 54 -5.57 -7.19 -9.79
CA GLY A 54 -5.01 -8.38 -10.42
C GLY A 54 -3.81 -8.93 -9.65
N GLY A 55 -3.55 -10.23 -9.79
CA GLY A 55 -2.51 -10.93 -9.02
C GLY A 55 -2.92 -11.18 -7.57
N ASN A 56 -1.92 -11.33 -6.69
CA ASN A 56 -2.13 -11.54 -5.25
C ASN A 56 -1.26 -10.58 -4.45
N LEU A 57 -1.83 -9.95 -3.43
CA LEU A 57 -1.12 -9.07 -2.51
C LEU A 57 -0.99 -9.74 -1.14
N ARG A 58 0.20 -9.66 -0.54
CA ARG A 58 0.43 -10.08 0.85
C ARG A 58 0.79 -8.88 1.70
N ILE A 59 0.03 -8.64 2.76
CA ILE A 59 0.21 -7.55 3.71
C ILE A 59 0.66 -8.16 5.04
N PHE A 60 1.72 -7.59 5.62
CA PHE A 60 2.16 -7.93 6.97
C PHE A 60 1.83 -6.77 7.90
N LEU A 61 1.16 -7.06 9.01
CA LEU A 61 0.83 -6.10 10.06
C LEU A 61 1.69 -6.35 11.28
N ARG A 62 1.79 -5.31 12.11
CA ARG A 62 2.53 -5.33 13.36
C ARG A 62 1.67 -4.71 14.45
N GLU A 63 1.64 -5.38 15.60
CA GLU A 63 0.93 -4.94 16.81
C GLU A 63 -0.60 -4.73 16.58
N PRO A 64 -1.36 -5.80 16.27
CA PRO A 64 -0.98 -7.22 16.32
C PRO A 64 -0.22 -7.71 15.08
N LYS A 65 0.57 -8.77 15.26
CA LYS A 65 1.24 -9.44 14.12
C LYS A 65 0.20 -10.25 13.35
N GLU A 66 0.08 -9.94 12.06
CA GLU A 66 -0.87 -10.62 11.18
C GLU A 66 -0.29 -10.69 9.76
N GLU A 67 -0.71 -11.71 9.01
CA GLU A 67 -0.45 -11.85 7.58
C GLU A 67 -1.79 -11.95 6.87
N VAL A 68 -2.06 -10.97 6.01
CA VAL A 68 -3.27 -10.94 5.17
C VAL A 68 -2.88 -11.23 3.73
N ARG A 69 -3.64 -12.08 3.06
CA ARG A 69 -3.47 -12.40 1.64
C ARG A 69 -4.74 -12.04 0.90
N LEU A 70 -4.61 -11.20 -0.12
CA LEU A 70 -5.71 -10.71 -0.94
C LEU A 70 -5.59 -11.24 -2.37
N CYS A 71 -6.69 -11.75 -2.88
CA CYS A 71 -6.96 -12.12 -4.26
C CYS A 71 -7.67 -10.97 -5.00
N PRO A 72 -7.79 -11.03 -6.33
CA PRO A 72 -8.49 -10.00 -7.10
C PRO A 72 -9.92 -9.80 -6.60
N GLY A 73 -10.31 -8.54 -6.40
CA GLY A 73 -11.60 -8.14 -5.85
C GLY A 73 -11.66 -8.09 -4.32
N GLU A 74 -10.67 -8.61 -3.61
CA GLU A 74 -10.60 -8.53 -2.15
C GLU A 74 -9.97 -7.21 -1.68
N THR A 75 -10.35 -6.81 -0.46
CA THR A 75 -9.98 -5.53 0.13
C THR A 75 -9.49 -5.66 1.55
N PHE A 76 -8.60 -4.77 1.97
CA PHE A 76 -8.15 -4.67 3.35
C PHE A 76 -7.93 -3.21 3.77
N THR A 77 -8.33 -2.89 5.00
CA THR A 77 -8.38 -1.53 5.57
C THR A 77 -7.77 -1.54 6.97
#